data_AF-A0A3D2F3Z6-F1
#
_entry.id   AF-A0A3D2F3Z6-F1
#
_cell.length_a   1.000
_cell.length_b   1.000
_cell.length_c   1.000
_cell.angle_alpha   90.00
_cell.angle_beta   90.00
_cell.angle_gamma   90.00
#
_symmetry.space_group_name_H-M   'P 1'
#
loop_
_entity.id
_entity.type
_entity.pdbx_description
1 polymer ?
#
loop_
_entity_poly.entity_id
_entity_poly.type
_entity_poly.pdbx_seq_one_letter_code
_entity_poly.pdbx_strand_id
1 'polypeptide(L)'
;PVPFFYDQIERTGHKPNKDQMIAVGQVFLPRTNFAAQETCRTIVETEVLRMGYYIYGWRHVPVAVECLGEKANATRPEIEQILISNSKGVDEDTFERELYVIRRRIEKAATAAGIGELYIASLSCRSIIYKGMMLAEQVAEFYPDLMD
;
A
#
# COMPACT_ATOMS: atom_id res chain seq x y z
N PRO A 1 9.54 -5.31 8.44
CA PRO A 1 9.07 -6.36 9.37
C PRO A 1 8.29 -7.46 8.63
N VAL A 2 8.99 -8.41 8.01
CA VAL A 2 8.34 -9.49 7.22
C VAL A 2 7.39 -10.36 8.06
N PRO A 3 7.73 -10.78 9.30
CA PRO A 3 6.84 -11.59 10.13
C PRO A 3 5.47 -10.95 10.35
N PHE A 4 5.44 -9.65 10.66
CA PHE A 4 4.20 -8.88 10.80
C PHE A 4 3.29 -9.03 9.57
N PHE A 5 3.85 -8.92 8.36
CA PHE A 5 3.06 -9.03 7.13
C PHE A 5 2.61 -10.46 6.81
N TYR A 6 3.32 -11.50 7.29
CA TYR A 6 2.81 -12.86 7.21
C TYR A 6 1.51 -13.01 8.00
N ASP A 7 1.46 -12.48 9.22
CA ASP A 7 0.24 -12.52 10.05
C ASP A 7 -0.90 -11.74 9.39
N GLN A 8 -0.60 -10.62 8.73
CA GLN A 8 -1.61 -9.87 7.98
C GLN A 8 -2.14 -10.64 6.76
N ILE A 9 -1.29 -11.38 6.04
CA ILE A 9 -1.72 -12.25 4.93
C ILE A 9 -2.63 -13.37 5.44
N GLU A 10 -2.32 -13.95 6.58
CA GLU A 10 -3.19 -14.96 7.20
C GLU A 10 -4.57 -14.39 7.57
N ARG A 11 -4.61 -13.14 8.05
CA ARG A 11 -5.87 -12.42 8.33
C ARG A 11 -6.70 -12.13 7.08
N THR A 12 -6.10 -12.04 5.89
CA THR A 12 -6.86 -11.93 4.63
C THR A 12 -7.39 -13.28 4.13
N GLY A 13 -7.11 -14.38 4.83
CA GLY A 13 -7.55 -15.73 4.47
C GLY A 13 -6.59 -16.46 3.53
N HIS A 14 -5.41 -15.89 3.26
CA HIS A 14 -4.38 -16.50 2.43
C HIS A 14 -3.30 -17.15 3.30
N LYS A 15 -2.52 -18.08 2.73
CA LYS A 15 -1.32 -18.61 3.40
C LYS A 15 -0.09 -17.91 2.83
N PRO A 16 0.74 -17.24 3.65
CA PRO A 16 1.95 -16.62 3.16
C PRO A 16 2.94 -17.68 2.69
N ASN A 17 3.49 -17.51 1.49
CA ASN A 17 4.61 -18.33 1.05
C ASN A 17 5.91 -17.76 1.63
N LYS A 18 6.44 -18.44 2.66
CA LYS A 18 7.65 -18.00 3.39
C LYS A 18 8.94 -18.17 2.57
N ASP A 19 8.90 -18.91 1.48
CA ASP A 19 10.03 -19.08 0.55
C ASP A 19 10.07 -17.96 -0.51
N GLN A 20 9.08 -17.08 -0.53
CA GLN A 20 8.99 -15.96 -1.45
C GLN A 20 9.14 -14.62 -0.72
N MET A 21 9.83 -13.68 -1.38
CA MET A 21 9.84 -12.30 -0.94
C MET A 21 8.44 -11.69 -1.04
N ILE A 22 8.10 -10.87 -0.06
CA ILE A 22 6.87 -10.07 -0.05
C ILE A 22 7.23 -8.63 -0.33
N ALA A 23 6.40 -7.96 -1.12
CA ALA A 23 6.39 -6.52 -1.24
C ALA A 23 5.10 -5.93 -0.67
N VAL A 24 5.21 -4.70 -0.18
CA VAL A 24 4.07 -3.95 0.35
C VAL A 24 3.99 -2.61 -0.38
N GLY A 25 2.81 -2.34 -0.92
CA GLY A 25 2.47 -1.01 -1.43
C GLY A 25 1.71 -0.24 -0.37
N GLN A 26 2.26 0.87 0.15
CA GLN A 26 1.54 1.83 0.97
C GLN A 26 0.83 2.82 0.05
N VAL A 27 -0.50 2.78 0.04
CA VAL A 27 -1.35 3.49 -0.93
C VAL A 27 -2.31 4.43 -0.21
N PHE A 28 -2.36 5.66 -0.67
CA PHE A 28 -3.35 6.66 -0.28
C PHE A 28 -4.40 6.76 -1.39
N LEU A 29 -5.65 6.54 -1.02
CA LEU A 29 -6.79 6.49 -1.92
C LEU A 29 -7.75 7.66 -1.61
N PRO A 30 -8.63 8.04 -2.58
CA PRO A 30 -9.75 8.92 -2.30
C PRO A 30 -10.60 8.38 -1.15
N ARG A 31 -10.86 9.19 -0.12
CA ARG A 31 -11.63 8.76 1.06
C ARG A 31 -13.15 8.91 0.89
N THR A 32 -13.58 9.98 0.21
CA THR A 32 -15.00 10.37 0.15
C THR A 32 -15.69 9.96 -1.15
N ASN A 33 -14.95 9.40 -2.11
CA ASN A 33 -15.49 8.94 -3.38
C ASN A 33 -15.18 7.45 -3.58
N PHE A 34 -16.13 6.59 -3.17
CA PHE A 34 -15.99 5.14 -3.24
C PHE A 34 -15.78 4.62 -4.67
N ALA A 35 -16.39 5.23 -5.68
CA ALA A 35 -16.20 4.83 -7.07
C ALA A 35 -14.76 5.11 -7.56
N ALA A 36 -14.21 6.27 -7.18
CA ALA A 36 -12.82 6.60 -7.47
C ALA A 36 -11.85 5.70 -6.68
N GLN A 37 -12.20 5.37 -5.43
CA GLN A 37 -11.43 4.45 -4.59
C GLN A 37 -11.33 3.05 -5.22
N GLU A 38 -12.45 2.47 -5.67
CA GLU A 38 -12.46 1.17 -6.38
C GLU A 38 -11.70 1.22 -7.71
N THR A 39 -11.83 2.33 -8.44
CA THR A 39 -11.06 2.55 -9.67
C THR A 39 -9.57 2.56 -9.39
N CYS A 40 -9.14 3.20 -8.31
CA CYS A 40 -7.74 3.20 -7.87
C CYS A 40 -7.25 1.79 -7.54
N ARG A 41 -8.00 1.02 -6.74
CA ARG A 41 -7.65 -0.36 -6.41
C ARG A 41 -7.50 -1.20 -7.68
N THR A 42 -8.45 -1.08 -8.59
CA THR A 42 -8.45 -1.77 -9.89
C THR A 42 -7.21 -1.41 -10.71
N ILE A 43 -6.82 -0.14 -10.78
CA ILE A 43 -5.61 0.31 -11.49
C ILE A 43 -4.37 -0.33 -10.86
N VAL A 44 -4.24 -0.28 -9.53
CA VAL A 44 -3.10 -0.85 -8.80
C VAL A 44 -3.00 -2.35 -9.05
N GLU A 45 -4.08 -3.09 -8.85
CA GLU A 45 -4.14 -4.54 -9.09
C GLU A 45 -3.82 -4.89 -10.55
N THR A 46 -4.41 -4.15 -11.50
CA THR A 46 -4.19 -4.38 -12.93
C THR A 46 -2.72 -4.28 -13.28
N GLU A 47 -2.01 -3.25 -12.81
CA GLU A 47 -0.60 -3.07 -13.16
C GLU A 47 0.33 -4.09 -12.46
N VAL A 48 -0.01 -4.52 -11.24
CA VAL A 48 0.71 -5.61 -10.54
C VAL A 48 0.50 -6.95 -11.27
N LEU A 49 -0.74 -7.30 -11.60
CA LEU A 49 -1.07 -8.54 -12.32
C LEU A 49 -0.50 -8.55 -13.74
N ARG A 50 -0.49 -7.41 -14.45
CA ARG A 50 0.14 -7.28 -15.78
C ARG A 50 1.63 -7.57 -15.77
N MET A 51 2.32 -7.33 -14.64
CA MET A 51 3.74 -7.65 -14.49
C MET A 51 3.98 -9.13 -14.09
N GLY A 52 2.90 -9.87 -13.81
CA GLY A 52 2.93 -11.30 -13.49
C GLY A 52 3.16 -11.62 -12.02
N TYR A 53 2.94 -10.66 -11.12
CA TYR A 53 3.03 -10.88 -9.67
C TYR A 53 1.70 -11.31 -9.06
N TYR A 54 1.78 -11.96 -7.90
CA TYR A 54 0.62 -12.41 -7.14
C TYR A 54 0.23 -11.38 -6.09
N ILE A 55 -1.07 -11.17 -5.90
CA ILE A 55 -1.63 -10.27 -4.88
C ILE A 55 -2.29 -11.13 -3.81
N TYR A 56 -1.85 -11.01 -2.56
CA TYR A 56 -2.50 -11.62 -1.40
C TYR A 56 -3.77 -10.86 -0.98
N GLY A 57 -3.85 -9.59 -1.35
CA GLY A 57 -5.02 -8.75 -1.11
C GLY A 57 -4.66 -7.39 -0.53
N TRP A 58 -5.72 -6.66 -0.18
CA TRP A 58 -5.63 -5.37 0.47
C TRP A 58 -5.75 -5.52 1.99
N ARG A 59 -5.02 -4.67 2.69
CA ARG A 59 -5.08 -4.48 4.13
C ARG A 59 -5.44 -3.03 4.40
N HIS A 60 -6.52 -2.79 5.12
CA HIS A 60 -6.79 -1.48 5.69
C HIS A 60 -5.77 -1.20 6.80
N VAL A 61 -5.09 -0.05 6.74
CA VAL A 61 -4.08 0.30 7.75
C VAL A 61 -4.81 0.87 8.97
N PRO A 62 -4.67 0.26 10.16
CA PRO A 62 -5.28 0.81 11.37
C PRO A 62 -4.68 2.18 11.66
N VAL A 63 -5.54 3.18 11.88
CA VAL A 63 -5.12 4.54 12.20
C VAL A 63 -5.94 5.12 13.34
N ALA A 64 -5.27 5.78 14.29
CA ALA A 64 -5.91 6.50 15.38
C ALA A 64 -6.09 7.96 14.96
N VAL A 65 -7.31 8.35 14.60
CA VAL A 65 -7.60 9.70 14.07
C VAL A 65 -7.77 10.75 15.18
N GLU A 66 -7.85 10.30 16.43
CA GLU A 66 -8.07 11.13 17.61
C GLU A 66 -6.90 12.11 17.86
N CYS A 67 -5.70 11.76 17.39
CA CYS A 67 -4.52 12.60 17.50
C CYS A 67 -4.46 13.70 16.40
N LEU A 68 -5.34 13.66 15.39
CA LEU A 68 -5.36 14.63 14.30
C LEU A 68 -6.28 15.82 14.60
N GLY A 69 -5.79 17.02 14.27
CA GLY A 69 -6.66 18.21 14.19
C GLY A 69 -7.67 18.11 13.04
N GLU A 70 -8.79 18.84 13.14
CA GLU A 70 -9.91 18.79 12.18
C GLU A 70 -9.48 18.98 10.72
N LYS A 71 -8.58 19.94 10.46
CA LYS A 71 -8.07 20.21 9.10
C LYS A 71 -7.32 19.01 8.50
N ALA A 72 -6.47 18.36 9.30
CA ALA A 72 -5.72 17.18 8.86
C ALA A 72 -6.66 16.00 8.61
N ASN A 73 -7.66 15.82 9.48
CA ASN A 73 -8.66 14.76 9.31
C ASN A 73 -9.60 15.01 8.12
N ALA A 74 -9.91 16.27 7.77
CA ALA A 74 -10.75 16.60 6.62
C ALA A 74 -10.10 16.19 5.29
N THR A 75 -8.79 16.40 5.15
CA THR A 75 -8.01 16.04 3.95
C THR A 75 -7.33 14.67 4.03
N ARG A 76 -7.65 13.87 5.06
CA ARG A 76 -7.06 12.55 5.26
C ARG A 76 -7.45 11.62 4.10
N PRO A 77 -6.50 10.97 3.41
CA PRO A 77 -6.82 9.94 2.44
C PRO A 77 -7.32 8.67 3.14
N GLU A 78 -7.93 7.77 2.38
CA GLU A 78 -8.01 6.39 2.84
C GLU A 78 -6.62 5.76 2.72
N ILE A 79 -6.16 5.06 3.75
CA ILE A 79 -4.81 4.50 3.80
C ILE A 79 -4.90 2.98 3.79
N GLU A 80 -4.38 2.37 2.73
CA GLU A 80 -4.40 0.92 2.56
C GLU A 80 -3.04 0.40 2.11
N GLN A 81 -2.82 -0.88 2.39
CA GLN A 81 -1.65 -1.61 1.94
C GLN A 81 -2.07 -2.69 0.96
N ILE A 82 -1.37 -2.80 -0.16
CA ILE A 82 -1.46 -3.97 -1.04
C ILE A 82 -0.30 -4.92 -0.76
N LEU A 83 -0.61 -6.20 -0.54
CA LEU A 83 0.36 -7.24 -0.20
C LEU A 83 0.64 -8.10 -1.45
N ILE A 84 1.91 -8.16 -1.87
CA ILE A 84 2.31 -8.74 -3.15
C ILE A 84 3.37 -9.83 -2.90
N SER A 85 3.22 -10.98 -3.55
CA SER A 85 4.25 -12.03 -3.55
C SER A 85 5.16 -11.92 -4.77
N ASN A 86 6.44 -12.15 -4.58
CA ASN A 86 7.37 -12.46 -5.67
C ASN A 86 7.12 -13.88 -6.22
N SER A 87 5.95 -14.09 -6.82
CA SER A 87 5.54 -15.38 -7.41
C SER A 87 6.42 -15.80 -8.59
N LYS A 88 7.11 -14.85 -9.22
CA LYS A 88 8.06 -15.09 -10.31
C LYS A 88 9.39 -15.68 -9.83
N GLY A 89 9.69 -15.59 -8.53
CA GLY A 89 10.95 -16.07 -7.97
C GLY A 89 12.19 -15.33 -8.50
N VAL A 90 12.03 -14.07 -8.92
CA VAL A 90 13.17 -13.25 -9.36
C VAL A 90 14.02 -12.82 -8.15
N ASP A 91 15.26 -12.42 -8.40
CA ASP A 91 16.10 -11.84 -7.35
C ASP A 91 15.54 -10.49 -6.84
N GLU A 92 16.06 -10.05 -5.70
CA GLU A 92 15.56 -8.89 -4.97
C GLU A 92 15.71 -7.58 -5.75
N ASP A 93 16.84 -7.38 -6.44
CA ASP A 93 17.10 -6.17 -7.22
C ASP A 93 16.18 -6.10 -8.44
N THR A 94 15.95 -7.24 -9.10
CA THR A 94 14.97 -7.34 -10.18
C THR A 94 13.56 -7.05 -9.66
N PHE A 95 13.18 -7.59 -8.49
CA PHE A 95 11.85 -7.36 -7.92
C PHE A 95 11.62 -5.88 -7.60
N GLU A 96 12.56 -5.21 -6.94
CA GLU A 96 12.52 -3.77 -6.65
C GLU A 96 12.39 -2.92 -7.92
N ARG A 97 13.18 -3.24 -8.96
CA ARG A 97 13.12 -2.53 -10.23
C ARG A 97 11.75 -2.68 -10.90
N GLU A 98 11.17 -3.88 -10.86
CA GLU A 98 9.85 -4.10 -11.44
C GLU A 98 8.73 -3.44 -10.62
N LEU A 99 8.82 -3.44 -9.28
CA LEU A 99 7.92 -2.68 -8.40
C LEU A 99 7.97 -1.18 -8.66
N TYR A 100 9.16 -0.63 -8.90
CA TYR A 100 9.32 0.75 -9.33
C TYR A 100 8.59 1.02 -10.67
N VAL A 101 8.74 0.13 -11.66
CA VAL A 101 8.04 0.26 -12.94
C VAL A 101 6.52 0.18 -12.77
N ILE A 102 6.04 -0.76 -11.94
CA ILE A 102 4.62 -0.90 -11.59
C ILE A 102 4.10 0.41 -11.00
N ARG A 103 4.77 0.98 -10.00
CA ARG A 103 4.40 2.27 -9.41
C ARG A 103 4.26 3.37 -10.45
N ARG A 104 5.24 3.51 -11.36
CA ARG A 104 5.19 4.54 -12.42
C ARG A 104 4.05 4.32 -13.41
N ARG A 105 3.68 3.06 -13.68
CA ARG A 105 2.53 2.72 -14.53
C ARG A 105 1.20 3.04 -13.84
N ILE A 106 1.09 2.75 -12.54
CA ILE A 106 -0.07 3.11 -11.72
C ILE A 106 -0.29 4.63 -11.74
N GLU A 107 0.75 5.41 -11.46
CA GLU A 107 0.69 6.88 -11.47
C GLU A 107 0.23 7.42 -12.84
N LYS A 108 0.75 6.84 -13.94
CA LYS A 108 0.34 7.21 -15.30
C LYS A 108 -1.11 6.84 -15.59
N ALA A 109 -1.55 5.65 -15.20
CA ALA A 109 -2.92 5.18 -15.40
C ALA A 109 -3.94 6.00 -14.60
N ALA A 110 -3.63 6.34 -13.35
CA ALA A 110 -4.47 7.21 -12.54
C ALA A 110 -4.59 8.62 -13.12
N THR A 111 -3.47 9.18 -13.60
CA THR A 111 -3.47 10.47 -14.32
C THR A 111 -4.37 10.40 -15.56
N ALA A 112 -4.27 9.34 -16.37
CA ALA A 112 -5.09 9.15 -17.56
C ALA A 112 -6.59 8.96 -17.23
N ALA A 113 -6.89 8.39 -16.06
CA ALA A 113 -8.25 8.25 -15.53
C ALA A 113 -8.78 9.54 -14.87
N GLY A 114 -7.98 10.61 -14.80
CA GLY A 114 -8.37 11.88 -14.17
C GLY A 114 -8.39 11.82 -12.63
N ILE A 115 -7.69 10.86 -12.01
CA ILE A 115 -7.66 10.69 -10.56
C ILE A 115 -6.37 11.29 -10.00
N GLY A 116 -6.49 12.44 -9.32
CA GLY A 116 -5.35 13.15 -8.71
C GLY A 116 -5.03 12.75 -7.26
N GLU A 117 -5.97 12.08 -6.58
CA GLU A 117 -5.84 11.74 -5.15
C GLU A 117 -5.07 10.43 -4.89
N LEU A 118 -4.90 9.58 -5.92
CA LEU A 118 -4.13 8.34 -5.78
C LEU A 118 -2.65 8.65 -5.58
N TYR A 119 -2.10 8.23 -4.45
CA TYR A 119 -0.68 8.40 -4.15
C TYR A 119 -0.07 7.13 -3.57
N ILE A 120 1.03 6.67 -4.16
CA ILE A 120 1.81 5.54 -3.67
C ILE A 120 2.96 6.10 -2.83
N ALA A 121 2.89 5.93 -1.50
CA ALA A 121 3.93 6.39 -0.59
C ALA A 121 5.20 5.53 -0.73
N SER A 122 5.03 4.21 -0.77
CA SER A 122 6.09 3.23 -1.05
C SER A 122 5.50 2.02 -1.76
N LEU A 123 6.28 1.34 -2.59
CA LEU A 123 5.95 0.05 -3.18
C LEU A 123 7.26 -0.72 -3.37
N SER A 124 7.59 -1.59 -2.42
CA SER A 124 8.92 -2.17 -2.25
C SER A 124 8.86 -3.45 -1.40
N CYS A 125 9.81 -4.37 -1.60
CA CYS A 125 10.06 -5.50 -0.71
C CYS A 125 11.10 -5.18 0.38
N ARG A 126 11.87 -4.08 0.22
CA ARG A 126 12.87 -3.60 1.19
C ARG A 126 12.31 -2.62 2.21
N SER A 127 11.46 -1.71 1.76
CA SER A 127 11.11 -0.51 2.51
C SER A 127 9.61 -0.23 2.49
N ILE A 128 9.10 0.28 3.61
CA ILE A 128 7.73 0.77 3.73
C ILE A 128 7.76 2.14 4.42
N ILE A 129 6.99 3.08 3.91
CA ILE A 129 6.97 4.46 4.42
C ILE A 129 5.62 4.74 5.08
N TYR A 130 5.65 4.93 6.40
CA TYR A 130 4.54 5.49 7.15
C TYR A 130 4.70 7.02 7.21
N LYS A 131 3.79 7.76 6.58
CA LYS A 131 3.79 9.23 6.55
C LYS A 131 2.38 9.78 6.64
N GLY A 132 2.24 11.04 7.03
CA GLY A 132 0.95 11.72 7.07
C GLY A 132 1.12 13.20 7.41
N MET A 133 0.00 13.91 7.46
CA MET A 133 -0.05 15.33 7.84
C MET A 133 -0.33 15.44 9.35
N MET A 134 0.66 15.12 10.17
CA MET A 134 0.64 15.24 11.63
C MET A 134 1.99 15.76 12.16
N LEU A 135 2.05 16.05 13.46
CA LEU A 135 3.32 16.31 14.13
C LEU A 135 4.16 15.02 14.19
N ALA A 136 5.48 15.15 14.10
CA ALA A 136 6.39 14.00 14.07
C ALA A 136 6.26 13.10 15.31
N GLU A 137 6.03 13.71 16.48
CA GLU A 137 5.83 12.99 17.75
C GLU A 137 4.55 12.14 17.78
N GLN A 138 3.57 12.45 16.93
CA GLN A 138 2.28 11.76 16.88
C GLN A 138 2.24 10.63 15.84
N VAL A 139 3.34 10.38 15.11
CA VAL A 139 3.35 9.39 14.03
C VAL A 139 3.09 7.98 14.56
N ALA A 140 3.69 7.61 15.69
CA ALA A 140 3.48 6.29 16.32
C ALA A 140 2.08 6.16 16.95
N GLU A 141 1.49 7.27 17.41
CA GLU A 141 0.13 7.29 17.91
C GLU A 141 -0.88 7.10 16.77
N PHE A 142 -0.68 7.83 15.66
CA PHE A 142 -1.55 7.71 14.49
C PHE A 142 -1.45 6.35 13.79
N TYR A 143 -0.26 5.75 13.74
CA TYR A 143 -0.03 4.42 13.17
C TYR A 143 0.33 3.41 14.26
N PRO A 144 -0.65 2.74 14.89
CA PRO A 144 -0.40 1.73 15.91
C PRO A 144 0.53 0.59 15.46
N ASP A 145 0.58 0.30 14.15
CA ASP A 145 1.52 -0.67 13.56
C ASP A 145 2.99 -0.37 13.85
N LEU A 146 3.35 0.88 14.20
CA LEU A 146 4.72 1.26 14.55
C LEU A 146 5.09 0.94 16.01
N MET A 147 4.12 0.53 16.82
CA MET A 147 4.32 0.14 18.21
C MET A 147 4.36 -1.40 18.42
N ASP A 148 4.22 -2.17 17.33
CA ASP A 148 4.31 -3.64 17.30
C ASP A 148 5.74 -4.11 17.01
#